data_AF-A0A7W1T126-F1
#
_entry.id   AF-A0A7W1T126-F1
#
_cell.length_a   1.000
_cell.length_b   1.000
_cell.length_c   1.000
_cell.angle_alpha   90.00
_cell.angle_beta   90.00
_cell.angle_gamma   90.00
#
_symmetry.space_group_name_H-M   'P 1'
#
loop_
_entity.id
_entity.type
_entity.pdbx_description
1 polymer ?
#
loop_
_entity_poly.entity_id
_entity_poly.type
_entity_poly.pdbx_seq_one_letter_code
_entity_poly.pdbx_strand_id
1 'polypeptide(L)' 'DLDGMSARRKFAYACLDWSERRPHIGGALGASLLEYGLARRWMTRDLNSRALYMTRAGKREMLNVFGLNCEE' A
#
# COMPACT_ATOMS: atom_id res chain seq x y z
N ASP A 1 18.74 -0.68 3.40
CA ASP A 1 18.90 -0.61 4.85
C ASP A 1 17.52 -0.53 5.48
N LEU A 2 17.02 -1.68 5.98
CA LEU A 2 15.67 -1.82 6.58
C LEU A 2 15.73 -1.77 8.11
N ASP A 3 16.91 -1.50 8.67
CA ASP A 3 17.20 -1.68 10.10
C ASP A 3 16.50 -0.63 11.00
N GLY A 4 16.05 0.49 10.41
CA GLY A 4 15.27 1.53 11.11
C GLY A 4 13.79 1.23 11.34
N MET A 5 13.26 0.10 10.82
CA MET A 5 11.83 -0.25 10.96
C MET A 5 11.49 -0.94 12.29
N SER A 6 12.49 -1.21 13.12
CA SER A 6 12.38 -2.02 14.34
C SER A 6 12.31 -1.18 15.60
N ALA A 7 11.10 -1.04 16.17
CA ALA A 7 10.89 -0.95 17.63
C ALA A 7 9.42 -1.00 18.07
N ARG A 8 8.44 -0.59 17.24
CA ARG A 8 7.04 -0.44 17.73
C ARG A 8 5.94 -1.12 16.90
N ARG A 9 6.24 -1.60 15.69
CA ARG A 9 5.27 -2.27 14.79
C ARG A 9 5.81 -3.61 14.32
N LYS A 10 4.95 -4.63 14.24
CA LYS A 10 5.27 -5.88 13.55
C LYS A 10 5.72 -5.56 12.12
N PHE A 11 6.73 -6.26 11.61
CA PHE A 11 7.29 -6.00 10.27
C PHE A 11 6.22 -6.13 9.19
N ALA A 12 5.59 -7.29 9.07
CA ALA A 12 4.47 -7.55 8.18
C ALA A 12 3.50 -8.56 8.81
N TYR A 13 2.20 -8.43 8.55
CA TYR A 13 1.19 -9.43 8.91
C TYR A 13 -0.04 -9.31 8.00
N ALA A 14 -0.84 -10.37 7.89
CA ALA A 14 -2.13 -10.32 7.21
C ALA A 14 -3.15 -9.57 8.08
N CYS A 15 -3.44 -8.32 7.71
CA CYS A 15 -4.44 -7.48 8.35
C CYS A 15 -5.77 -7.63 7.61
N LEU A 16 -6.88 -7.86 8.33
CA LEU A 16 -8.19 -7.98 7.71
C LEU A 16 -8.72 -6.59 7.33
N ASP A 17 -9.02 -6.38 6.05
CA ASP A 17 -9.80 -5.22 5.61
C ASP A 17 -11.27 -5.45 6.01
N TRP A 18 -11.84 -4.55 6.80
CA TRP A 18 -13.21 -4.68 7.27
C TRP A 18 -14.25 -4.38 6.19
N SER A 19 -13.91 -3.56 5.21
CA SER A 19 -14.77 -3.19 4.09
C SER A 19 -14.78 -4.27 3.01
N GLU A 20 -13.59 -4.73 2.59
CA GLU A 20 -13.45 -5.73 1.53
C GLU A 20 -13.48 -7.17 2.05
N ARG A 21 -13.38 -7.36 3.38
CA ARG A 21 -13.30 -8.68 4.06
C ARG A 21 -12.16 -9.55 3.51
N ARG A 22 -11.08 -8.92 3.07
CA ARG A 22 -9.90 -9.57 2.48
C ARG A 22 -8.64 -9.20 3.27
N PRO A 23 -7.69 -10.14 3.42
CA PRO A 23 -6.43 -9.81 4.06
C PRO A 23 -5.58 -8.90 3.17
N HIS A 24 -4.98 -7.87 3.76
CA HIS A 24 -3.97 -6.99 3.17
C HIS A 24 -2.69 -6.98 4.02
N ILE A 25 -1.61 -6.44 3.47
CA ILE A 25 -0.34 -6.33 4.19
C ILE A 25 -0.46 -5.20 5.23
N GLY A 26 -0.47 -5.57 6.51
CA GLY A 26 -0.32 -4.65 7.64
C GLY A 26 1.12 -4.63 8.15
N GLY A 27 1.38 -3.76 9.14
CA GLY A 27 2.70 -3.64 9.77
C GLY A 27 3.56 -2.52 9.18
N ALA A 28 4.83 -2.49 9.57
CA ALA A 28 5.79 -1.49 9.12
C ALA A 28 5.96 -1.53 7.58
N LEU A 29 6.00 -2.72 6.99
CA LEU A 29 6.10 -2.89 5.54
C LEU A 29 4.91 -2.28 4.79
N GLY A 30 3.68 -2.57 5.23
CA GLY A 30 2.48 -2.01 4.61
C GLY A 30 2.43 -0.48 4.70
N ALA A 31 2.86 0.08 5.83
CA ALA A 31 2.96 1.53 6.01
C ALA A 31 3.99 2.16 5.06
N SER A 32 5.18 1.58 4.93
CA SER A 32 6.22 2.07 4.04
C SER A 32 5.85 1.94 2.56
N LEU A 33 5.15 0.87 2.16
CA LEU A 33 4.63 0.71 0.79
C LEU A 33 3.62 1.82 0.46
N LEU A 34 2.71 2.12 1.39
CA LEU A 34 1.75 3.21 1.22
C LEU A 34 2.46 4.56 1.09
N GLU A 35 3.40 4.86 1.99
CA GLU A 35 4.18 6.10 1.96
C GLU A 35 4.93 6.27 0.63
N TYR A 36 5.61 5.20 0.19
CA TYR A 36 6.33 5.17 -1.07
C TYR A 36 5.41 5.41 -2.27
N GLY A 37 4.25 4.74 -2.32
CA GLY A 37 3.27 4.90 -3.39
C GLY A 37 2.68 6.32 -3.45
N LEU A 38 2.40 6.92 -2.29
CA LEU A 38 1.89 8.29 -2.20
C LEU A 38 2.96 9.32 -2.63
N ALA A 39 4.20 9.17 -2.15
CA ALA A 39 5.30 10.05 -2.51
C ALA A 39 5.56 10.07 -4.02
N ARG A 40 5.38 8.93 -4.70
CA ARG A 40 5.52 8.79 -6.15
C ARG A 40 4.25 9.07 -6.95
N ARG A 41 3.15 9.44 -6.26
CA ARG A 41 1.82 9.67 -6.86
C ARG A 41 1.28 8.46 -7.64
N TRP A 42 1.60 7.26 -7.19
CA TRP A 42 0.99 6.03 -7.69
C TRP A 42 -0.43 5.85 -7.15
N MET A 43 -0.69 6.40 -5.97
CA MET A 43 -2.01 6.42 -5.34
C MET A 43 -2.30 7.81 -4.81
N THR A 44 -3.59 8.14 -4.67
CA THR A 44 -4.08 9.33 -3.96
C THR A 44 -5.04 8.91 -2.85
N ARG A 45 -5.10 9.71 -1.78
CA ARG A 45 -6.05 9.48 -0.69
C ARG A 45 -7.38 10.15 -1.03
N ASP A 46 -8.46 9.47 -0.72
CA ASP A 46 -9.75 10.13 -0.58
C ASP A 46 -9.72 11.09 0.63
N LEU A 47 -10.30 12.28 0.50
CA LEU A 47 -10.27 13.28 1.58
C LEU A 47 -11.28 12.99 2.70
N ASN A 48 -12.31 12.19 2.41
CA ASN A 48 -13.44 11.95 3.30
C ASN A 48 -13.47 10.52 3.84
N SER A 49 -12.56 9.66 3.41
CA SER A 49 -12.53 8.24 3.78
C SER A 49 -11.09 7.70 3.85
N ARG A 50 -10.96 6.41 4.15
CA ARG A 50 -9.68 5.69 4.15
C ARG A 50 -9.34 5.07 2.79
N ALA A 51 -10.17 5.32 1.77
CA ALA A 51 -9.97 4.79 0.44
C ALA A 51 -8.73 5.39 -0.24
N LEU A 52 -8.11 4.59 -1.10
CA LEU A 52 -7.00 4.98 -1.95
C LEU A 52 -7.43 4.80 -3.40
N TYR A 53 -7.16 5.80 -4.24
CA TYR A 53 -7.38 5.69 -5.67
C TYR A 53 -6.07 5.49 -6.39
N MET A 54 -6.01 4.50 -7.26
CA MET A 54 -4.82 4.26 -8.07
C MET A 54 -4.79 5.22 -9.26
N THR A 55 -3.67 5.91 -9.45
CA THR A 55 -3.48 6.78 -10.61
C THR A 55 -3.12 5.94 -11.83
N ARG A 56 -3.27 6.51 -13.03
CA ARG A 56 -2.81 5.85 -14.27
C ARG A 56 -1.31 5.50 -14.24
N ALA A 57 -0.50 6.37 -13.63
CA ALA A 57 0.91 6.09 -13.40
C ALA A 57 1.09 4.91 -12.44
N GLY A 58 0.33 4.89 -11.33
CA GLY A 58 0.34 3.78 -10.39
C GLY A 58 -0.01 2.44 -11.00
N LYS A 59 -1.07 2.37 -11.83
CA LYS A 59 -1.47 1.12 -12.53
C LYS A 59 -0.31 0.58 -13.39
N ARG A 60 0.39 1.44 -14.12
CA ARG A 60 1.55 1.06 -14.94
C ARG A 60 2.74 0.62 -14.09
N GLU A 61 3.07 1.37 -13.04
CA GLU A 61 4.22 1.01 -12.20
C GLU A 61 3.96 -0.23 -11.35
N MET A 62 2.70 -0.53 -11.03
CA MET A 62 2.34 -1.78 -10.36
C MET A 62 2.69 -3.00 -11.22
N LEU A 63 2.42 -2.91 -12.53
CA LEU A 63 2.83 -3.92 -13.48
C LEU A 63 4.36 -3.98 -13.62
N ASN A 64 5.03 -2.83 -13.75
CA ASN A 64 6.48 -2.79 -13.98
C ASN A 64 7.30 -3.30 -12.79
N VAL A 65 6.90 -2.92 -11.56
CA VAL A 65 7.69 -3.18 -10.35
C VAL A 65 7.27 -4.47 -9.67
N PHE A 66 5.97 -4.77 -9.66
CA PHE A 66 5.43 -5.92 -8.94
C PHE A 66 4.85 -6.99 -9.86
N GLY A 67 4.75 -6.75 -11.17
CA GLY A 67 4.13 -7.71 -12.10
C GLY A 67 2.62 -7.85 -11.89
N LEU A 68 1.97 -6.91 -11.20
CA LEU A 68 0.55 -7.00 -10.86
C LEU A 68 -0.28 -6.07 -11.75
N ASN A 69 -1.34 -6.63 -12.33
CA ASN A 69 -2.37 -5.85 -12.99
C ASN A 69 -3.38 -5.35 -11.96
N CYS A 70 -3.63 -4.06 -11.96
CA CYS A 70 -4.72 -3.46 -11.19
C CYS A 70 -5.95 -3.35 -12.08
N GLU A 71 -6.67 -4.47 -12.16
CA GLU A 71 -8.05 -4.51 -12.64
C GLU A 71 -8.92 -3.71 -11.66
N GLU A 72 -10.03 -3.13 -12.15
CA GLU A 72 -10.95 -2.34 -11.32
C GLU A 72 -11.85 -3.21 -10.43
#